data_AF-A0A7Y6ZPN3-F1
#
_entry.id   AF-A0A7Y6ZPN3-F1
#
_cell.length_a   1.000
_cell.length_b   1.000
_cell.length_c   1.000
_cell.angle_alpha   90.00
_cell.angle_beta   90.00
_cell.angle_gamma   90.00
#
_symmetry.space_group_name_H-M   'P 1'
#
loop_
_entity.id
_entity.type
_entity.pdbx_description
1 polymer ?
#
loop_
_entity_poly.entity_id
_entity_poly.type
_entity_poly.pdbx_seq_one_letter_code
_entity_poly.pdbx_strand_id
1 'polypeptide(L)'
;MDYGKEFEKYATKHHGINSTYLGKITSSLTPYIMEERQMNITQMDVFSRLMMDRIIFLGTAINDQVANVIQAQLLFLESVDA
;
A
#
# COMPACT_ATOMS: atom_id res chain seq x y z
N MET A 1 -0.99 -25.68 -7.22
CA MET A 1 -1.48 -26.18 -5.93
C MET A 1 -2.55 -25.22 -5.47
N ASP A 2 -3.74 -25.70 -5.10
CA ASP A 2 -4.92 -24.87 -4.81
C ASP A 2 -4.93 -24.48 -3.32
N TYR A 3 -4.31 -23.32 -3.03
CA TYR A 3 -4.09 -22.84 -1.66
C TYR A 3 -5.39 -22.63 -0.87
N GLY A 4 -6.53 -22.43 -1.55
CA GLY A 4 -7.83 -22.31 -0.89
C GLY A 4 -8.27 -23.60 -0.20
N LYS A 5 -8.03 -24.76 -0.86
CA LYS A 5 -8.37 -26.08 -0.30
C LYS A 5 -7.46 -26.50 0.84
N GLU A 6 -6.19 -26.06 0.84
CA GLU A 6 -5.27 -26.31 1.96
C GLU A 6 -5.65 -25.51 3.20
N PHE A 7 -6.07 -24.25 3.03
CA PHE A 7 -6.54 -23.41 4.12
C PHE A 7 -7.82 -23.95 4.75
N GLU A 8 -8.79 -24.39 3.93
CA GLU A 8 -10.03 -25.00 4.41
C GLU A 8 -9.77 -26.26 5.24
N LYS A 9 -8.84 -27.11 4.77
CA LYS A 9 -8.42 -28.33 5.47
C LYS A 9 -7.69 -28.04 6.79
N TYR A 10 -6.93 -26.94 6.87
CA TYR A 10 -6.26 -26.51 8.10
C TYR A 10 -7.26 -25.96 9.13
N ALA A 11 -8.14 -25.05 8.71
CA ALA A 11 -9.11 -24.38 9.58
C ALA A 11 -10.12 -25.35 10.21
N THR A 12 -10.57 -26.35 9.44
CA THR A 12 -11.52 -27.37 9.92
C THR A 12 -10.87 -28.43 10.82
N LYS A 13 -9.62 -28.83 10.54
CA LYS A 13 -8.97 -29.95 11.24
C LYS A 13 -8.30 -29.57 12.55
N HIS A 14 -7.78 -28.35 12.68
CA HIS A 14 -7.01 -27.93 13.87
C HIS A 14 -7.80 -27.11 14.90
N HIS A 15 -8.89 -26.44 14.52
CA HIS A 15 -9.60 -25.53 15.43
C HIS A 15 -11.09 -25.83 15.64
N GLY A 16 -11.62 -26.95 15.12
CA GLY A 16 -13.00 -27.38 15.40
C GLY A 16 -14.08 -26.38 14.95
N ILE A 17 -13.75 -25.54 13.97
CA ILE A 17 -14.64 -24.49 13.48
C ILE A 17 -15.70 -25.12 12.57
N ASN A 18 -16.97 -24.86 12.86
CA ASN A 18 -18.09 -25.37 12.08
C ASN A 18 -18.06 -24.80 10.64
N SER A 19 -18.05 -25.69 9.64
CA SER A 19 -17.92 -25.39 8.19
C SER A 19 -18.89 -24.31 7.70
N THR A 20 -20.09 -24.23 8.29
CA THR A 20 -21.11 -23.23 7.93
C THR A 20 -20.69 -21.79 8.26
N TYR A 21 -19.88 -21.57 9.30
CA TYR A 21 -19.34 -20.25 9.63
C TYR A 21 -18.10 -19.91 8.79
N LEU A 22 -17.31 -20.91 8.42
CA LEU A 22 -16.13 -20.72 7.56
C LEU A 22 -16.52 -20.25 6.16
N GLY A 23 -17.62 -20.77 5.59
CA GLY A 23 -18.16 -20.33 4.30
C GLY A 23 -18.56 -18.84 4.29
N LYS A 24 -19.06 -18.32 5.42
CA LYS A 24 -19.47 -16.90 5.53
C LYS A 24 -18.27 -15.94 5.67
N ILE A 25 -17.21 -16.38 6.35
CA ILE A 25 -15.96 -15.61 6.48
C ILE A 25 -15.19 -15.63 5.15
N THR A 26 -15.09 -16.78 4.48
CA THR A 26 -14.42 -16.90 3.17
C THR A 26 -15.15 -16.13 2.07
N SER A 27 -16.49 -16.08 2.07
CA SER A 27 -17.25 -15.21 1.16
C SER A 27 -17.04 -13.71 1.43
N SER A 28 -16.69 -13.33 2.66
CA SER A 28 -16.42 -11.93 3.05
C SER A 28 -14.95 -11.55 2.85
N LEU A 29 -14.06 -12.54 2.87
CA LEU A 29 -12.65 -12.43 2.47
C LEU A 29 -12.60 -12.52 0.94
N THR A 30 -12.99 -11.42 0.29
CA THR A 30 -12.72 -11.24 -1.13
C THR A 30 -11.22 -11.46 -1.38
N PRO A 31 -10.84 -12.43 -2.23
CA PRO A 31 -9.44 -12.73 -2.53
C PRO A 31 -8.98 -11.69 -3.55
N TYR A 32 -8.72 -10.46 -3.11
CA TYR A 32 -8.37 -9.38 -4.04
C TYR A 32 -7.08 -8.64 -3.71
N ILE A 33 -6.35 -9.00 -2.66
CA ILE A 33 -5.20 -8.18 -2.22
C ILE A 33 -3.90 -9.00 -2.04
N MET A 34 -3.90 -10.31 -2.30
CA MET A 34 -2.69 -11.14 -2.13
C MET A 34 -2.22 -11.86 -3.39
N GLU A 35 -2.69 -11.43 -4.56
CA GLU A 35 -2.11 -11.83 -5.84
C GLU A 35 -1.63 -10.56 -6.54
N GLU A 36 -0.35 -10.55 -6.87
CA GLU A 36 0.44 -9.42 -7.37
C GLU A 36 0.79 -8.34 -6.33
N ARG A 37 1.89 -8.63 -5.62
CA ARG A 37 2.99 -7.65 -5.60
C ARG A 37 3.38 -7.35 -7.05
N GLN A 38 2.58 -6.55 -7.73
CA GLN A 38 3.07 -5.81 -8.88
C GLN A 38 4.02 -4.81 -8.26
N MET A 39 5.32 -5.06 -8.41
CA MET A 39 6.30 -4.00 -8.26
C MET A 39 5.78 -2.81 -9.04
N ASN A 40 5.26 -1.81 -8.34
CA ASN A 40 4.68 -0.63 -8.95
C ASN A 40 5.82 0.29 -9.40
N ILE A 41 6.62 -0.20 -10.34
CA ILE A 41 7.72 0.53 -10.99
C ILE A 41 7.21 1.41 -12.15
N THR A 42 5.91 1.58 -12.33
CA THR A 42 5.39 2.12 -13.60
C THR A 42 4.51 3.34 -13.52
N GLN A 43 4.42 4.01 -12.37
CA GLN A 43 4.13 5.45 -12.34
C GLN A 43 4.94 6.11 -11.24
N MET A 44 6.25 6.24 -11.47
CA MET A 44 6.92 7.36 -10.82
C MET A 44 6.30 8.62 -11.42
N ASP A 45 5.47 9.28 -10.62
CA ASP A 45 4.89 10.58 -10.96
C ASP A 45 6.03 11.53 -11.39
N VAL A 46 5.78 12.38 -12.38
CA VAL A 46 6.75 13.39 -12.85
C VAL A 46 7.23 14.22 -11.66
N PHE A 47 6.34 14.49 -10.69
CA PHE A 47 6.68 15.17 -9.44
C PHE A 47 7.69 14.38 -8.59
N SER A 48 7.56 13.05 -8.49
CA SER A 48 8.52 12.20 -7.76
C SER A 48 9.88 12.16 -8.44
N ARG A 49 9.93 12.13 -9.79
CA ARG A 49 11.19 12.21 -10.53
C ARG A 49 11.89 13.55 -10.28
N LEU A 50 11.14 14.64 -10.38
CA LEU A 50 11.66 15.99 -10.17
C LEU A 50 12.09 16.20 -8.72
N MET A 51 11.39 15.61 -7.75
CA MET A 51 11.82 15.63 -6.35
C MET A 51 13.14 14.88 -6.15
N MET A 52 13.38 13.74 -6.82
CA MET A 52 14.70 13.08 -6.81
C MET A 52 15.80 13.97 -7.40
N ASP A 53 15.48 14.75 -8.44
CA ASP A 53 16.36 15.77 -9.02
C ASP A 53 16.40 17.07 -8.18
N ARG A 54 15.84 17.05 -6.95
CA ARG A 54 15.79 18.16 -5.97
C ARG A 54 15.01 19.38 -6.45
N ILE A 55 13.95 19.18 -7.23
CA ILE A 55 13.08 20.21 -7.76
C ILE A 55 11.72 20.14 -7.05
N ILE A 56 11.29 21.27 -6.47
CA ILE A 56 10.00 21.45 -5.80
C ILE A 56 9.17 22.51 -6.55
N PHE A 57 7.87 22.27 -6.72
CA PHE A 57 6.95 23.21 -7.36
C PHE A 57 6.09 23.96 -6.34
N LEU A 58 5.99 25.27 -6.53
CA LEU A 58 5.05 26.14 -5.83
C LEU A 58 4.11 26.79 -6.84
N GLY A 59 3.02 26.09 -7.18
CA GLY A 59 2.05 26.53 -8.19
C GLY A 59 0.80 27.20 -7.64
N THR A 60 0.60 27.16 -6.32
CA THR A 60 -0.59 27.69 -5.64
C THR A 60 -0.22 28.83 -4.70
N ALA A 61 -1.21 29.62 -4.31
CA ALA A 61 -1.03 30.63 -3.28
C ALA A 61 -0.48 29.99 -1.98
N ILE A 62 0.41 30.72 -1.31
CA ILE A 62 1.00 30.27 -0.06
C ILE A 62 -0.04 30.41 1.05
N ASN A 63 -0.33 29.29 1.71
CA ASN A 63 -1.06 29.23 2.96
C ASN A 63 -0.32 28.29 3.92
N ASP A 64 -0.81 28.19 5.16
CA ASP A 64 -0.15 27.39 6.20
C ASP A 64 0.00 25.91 5.81
N GLN A 65 -0.97 25.35 5.08
CA GLN A 65 -0.90 23.96 4.64
C GLN A 65 0.18 23.76 3.58
N VAL A 66 0.24 24.64 2.58
CA VAL A 66 1.26 24.62 1.52
C VAL A 66 2.65 24.81 2.14
N ALA A 67 2.81 25.75 3.08
CA ALA A 67 4.07 26.01 3.76
C ALA A 67 4.57 24.75 4.51
N ASN A 68 3.69 24.08 5.26
CA ASN A 68 4.03 22.84 5.98
C ASN A 68 4.45 21.71 5.02
N VAL A 69 3.78 21.57 3.87
CA VAL A 69 4.13 20.55 2.87
C VAL A 69 5.51 20.83 2.26
N ILE A 70 5.80 22.08 1.91
CA ILE A 70 7.12 22.47 1.37
C ILE A 70 8.22 22.23 2.41
N GLN A 71 7.97 22.57 3.68
CA GLN A 71 8.92 22.29 4.76
C GLN A 71 9.21 20.79 4.90
N ALA A 72 8.18 19.95 4.87
CA ALA A 72 8.34 18.51 4.92
C ALA A 72 9.15 17.97 3.73
N GLN A 73 8.93 18.51 2.52
CA GLN A 73 9.69 18.14 1.33
C GLN A 73 11.17 18.53 1.44
N LEU A 74 11.48 19.70 2.01
CA LEU A 74 12.86 20.14 2.24
C LEU A 74 13.59 19.22 3.24
N LEU A 75 12.96 18.92 4.38
CA LEU A 75 13.52 18.01 5.38
C LEU A 75 13.72 16.60 4.82
N PHE A 76 12.79 16.15 3.97
CA PHE A 76 12.93 14.87 3.28
C PHE A 76 14.15 14.86 2.36
N LEU A 77 14.34 15.89 1.52
CA LEU A 77 15.49 15.98 0.63
C LEU A 77 16.83 16.03 1.39
N GLU A 78 16.88 16.71 2.53
CA GLU A 78 18.05 16.71 3.42
C GLU A 78 18.34 15.30 3.94
N SER A 79 17.31 14.58 4.40
CA SER A 79 17.46 13.24 4.96
C SER A 79 17.89 12.16 3.95
N VAL A 80 17.62 12.38 2.66
CA VAL A 80 18.01 11.44 1.59
C VAL A 80 19.47 11.63 1.15
N ASP A 81 20.08 12.77 1.47
CA ASP A 81 21.48 13.11 1.14
C ASP A 81 22.47 12.66 2.23
N ALA A 82 21.99 12.34 3.43
CA ALA A 82 22.78 11.90 4.60
C ALA A 82 22.90 10.36 4.69
#